data_AF-A0A8C8S0P7-F1
#
_entry.id   AF-A0A8C8S0P7-F1
#
_cell.length_a   1.000
_cell.length_b   1.000
_cell.length_c   1.000
_cell.angle_alpha   90.00
_cell.angle_beta   90.00
_cell.angle_gamma   90.00
#
_symmetry.space_group_name_H-M   'P 1'
#
loop_
_entity.id
_entity.type
_entity.pdbx_description
1 polymer ?
#
loop_
_entity_poly.entity_id
_entity_poly.type
_entity_poly.pdbx_seq_one_letter_code
_entity_poly.pdbx_strand_id
1 'polypeptide(L)'
;MSIKRRGMFEPYLKSFYIRSTDPTQIKILKLEVLTNLANETNISTILREFQTYIRSMDKDFVAATIQAIGRCATNIGKVRDTCLNGLVQLLSNRDELVVAESVVVIKKLLQMQPAQHSEIIKHMAKLTDNIQ
;
A
#
# COMPACT_ATOMS: atom_id res chain seq x y z
N MET A 1 11.47 -12.22 9.62
CA MET A 1 12.70 -12.90 9.14
C MET A 1 13.22 -12.38 7.81
N SER A 2 12.36 -12.04 6.83
CA SER A 2 12.79 -11.55 5.49
C SER A 2 13.64 -10.27 5.53
N ILE A 3 13.39 -9.36 6.47
CA ILE A 3 14.15 -8.10 6.61
C ILE A 3 15.65 -8.35 6.91
N LYS A 4 15.98 -9.39 7.68
CA LYS A 4 17.37 -9.66 8.11
C LYS A 4 18.22 -10.33 7.03
N ARG A 5 17.61 -10.97 6.03
CA ARG A 5 18.30 -11.76 4.99
C ARG A 5 17.66 -11.57 3.62
N ARG A 6 17.42 -10.32 3.20
CA ARG A 6 16.74 -9.98 1.94
C ARG A 6 17.32 -10.72 0.73
N GLY A 7 18.64 -10.70 0.56
CA GLY A 7 19.32 -11.34 -0.58
C GLY A 7 19.09 -12.84 -0.74
N MET A 8 18.73 -13.56 0.34
CA MET A 8 18.38 -14.99 0.25
C MET A 8 17.03 -15.21 -0.46
N PHE A 9 16.12 -14.22 -0.41
CA PHE A 9 14.76 -14.33 -0.94
C PHE A 9 14.57 -13.58 -2.25
N GLU A 10 15.44 -12.63 -2.60
CA GLU A 10 15.38 -11.85 -3.84
C GLU A 10 15.27 -12.71 -5.12
N PRO A 11 16.03 -13.82 -5.28
CA PRO A 11 15.90 -14.69 -6.45
C PRO A 11 14.51 -15.34 -6.58
N TYR A 12 13.77 -15.44 -5.48
CA TYR A 12 12.49 -16.13 -5.39
C TYR A 12 11.29 -15.17 -5.33
N LEU A 13 11.47 -13.89 -5.69
CA LEU A 13 10.43 -12.86 -5.57
C LEU A 13 9.07 -13.31 -6.14
N LYS A 14 9.06 -13.92 -7.33
CA LYS A 14 7.84 -14.40 -8.01
C LYS A 14 7.13 -15.53 -7.26
N SER A 15 7.85 -16.33 -6.47
CA SER A 15 7.26 -17.39 -5.64
C SER A 15 6.38 -16.83 -4.51
N PHE A 16 6.58 -15.55 -4.15
CA PHE A 16 5.75 -14.85 -3.18
C PHE A 16 4.53 -14.14 -3.81
N TYR A 17 4.30 -14.27 -5.12
CA TYR A 17 3.07 -13.75 -5.72
C TYR A 17 1.85 -14.50 -5.16
N ILE A 18 0.78 -13.74 -4.98
CA ILE A 18 -0.39 -14.13 -4.20
C ILE A 18 -1.45 -14.64 -5.16
N ARG A 19 -1.96 -15.84 -4.91
CA ARG A 19 -3.04 -16.43 -5.71
C ARG A 19 -4.38 -16.15 -5.05
N SER A 20 -5.45 -16.04 -5.84
CA SER A 20 -6.80 -15.85 -5.32
C SER A 20 -7.23 -16.98 -4.38
N THR A 21 -6.76 -18.20 -4.64
CA THR A 21 -7.00 -19.42 -3.87
C THR A 21 -6.19 -19.53 -2.58
N ASP A 22 -5.19 -18.66 -2.36
CA ASP A 22 -4.42 -18.70 -1.12
C ASP A 22 -5.33 -18.31 0.08
N PRO A 23 -5.25 -19.01 1.22
CA PRO A 23 -5.93 -18.58 2.45
C PRO A 23 -5.47 -17.18 2.87
N THR A 24 -6.35 -16.39 3.47
CA THR A 24 -6.08 -14.98 3.84
C THR A 24 -4.79 -14.80 4.63
N GLN A 25 -4.51 -15.68 5.61
CA GLN A 25 -3.27 -15.60 6.39
C GLN A 25 -2.02 -15.79 5.51
N ILE A 26 -2.09 -16.69 4.51
CA ILE A 26 -1.00 -16.92 3.55
C ILE A 26 -0.82 -15.71 2.63
N LYS A 27 -1.93 -15.09 2.18
CA LYS A 27 -1.89 -13.85 1.40
C LYS A 27 -1.17 -12.74 2.16
N ILE A 28 -1.52 -12.53 3.42
CA ILE A 28 -0.91 -11.50 4.29
C ILE A 28 0.59 -11.77 4.48
N LEU A 29 1.00 -13.01 4.74
CA LEU A 29 2.42 -13.36 4.92
C LEU A 29 3.23 -13.13 3.63
N LYS A 30 2.71 -13.57 2.49
CA LYS A 30 3.34 -13.33 1.18
C LYS A 30 3.45 -11.84 0.88
N LEU A 31 2.40 -11.07 1.15
CA LEU A 31 2.38 -9.63 1.00
C LEU A 31 3.46 -8.95 1.85
N GLU A 32 3.63 -9.39 3.09
CA GLU A 32 4.67 -8.89 3.98
C GLU A 32 6.07 -9.15 3.41
N VAL A 33 6.31 -10.37 2.88
CA VAL A 33 7.58 -10.70 2.22
C VAL A 33 7.81 -9.80 0.99
N LEU A 34 6.83 -9.68 0.10
CA LEU A 34 6.94 -8.81 -1.08
C LEU A 34 7.26 -7.36 -0.68
N THR A 35 6.57 -6.83 0.32
CA THR A 35 6.80 -5.47 0.83
C THR A 35 8.21 -5.33 1.43
N ASN A 36 8.72 -6.35 2.11
CA ASN A 36 10.03 -6.33 2.73
C ASN A 36 11.19 -6.49 1.72
N LEU A 37 10.92 -7.07 0.56
CA LEU A 37 11.87 -7.23 -0.56
C LEU A 37 11.82 -6.08 -1.58
N ALA A 38 10.86 -5.16 -1.43
CA ALA A 38 10.73 -4.02 -2.31
C ALA A 38 11.97 -3.11 -2.24
N ASN A 39 12.52 -2.79 -3.41
CA ASN A 39 13.65 -1.90 -3.61
C ASN A 39 13.49 -1.14 -4.95
N GLU A 40 14.39 -0.20 -5.25
CA GLU A 40 14.26 0.66 -6.44
C GLU A 40 14.26 -0.09 -7.77
N THR A 41 14.82 -1.30 -7.83
CA THR A 41 14.93 -2.10 -9.05
C THR A 41 13.66 -2.91 -9.35
N ASN A 42 12.92 -3.31 -8.32
CA ASN A 42 11.79 -4.22 -8.45
C ASN A 42 10.43 -3.60 -8.07
N ILE A 43 10.41 -2.40 -7.48
CA ILE A 43 9.21 -1.78 -6.93
C ILE A 43 8.10 -1.60 -7.97
N SER A 44 8.44 -1.25 -9.21
CA SER A 44 7.44 -1.08 -10.27
C SER A 44 6.68 -2.38 -10.57
N THR A 45 7.33 -3.53 -10.48
CA THR A 45 6.70 -4.84 -10.67
C THR A 45 5.86 -5.22 -9.45
N ILE A 46 6.35 -4.95 -8.24
CA ILE A 46 5.61 -5.24 -6.99
C ILE A 46 4.34 -4.41 -6.90
N LEU A 47 4.41 -3.11 -7.22
CA LEU A 47 3.23 -2.23 -7.21
C LEU A 47 2.19 -2.65 -8.26
N ARG A 48 2.63 -3.19 -9.40
CA ARG A 48 1.72 -3.76 -10.41
C ARG A 48 0.95 -4.96 -9.87
N GLU A 49 1.61 -5.84 -9.13
CA GLU A 49 0.93 -6.94 -8.45
C GLU A 49 -0.05 -6.42 -7.40
N PHE A 50 0.36 -5.42 -6.60
CA PHE A 50 -0.50 -4.83 -5.57
C PHE A 50 -1.76 -4.19 -6.19
N GLN A 51 -1.68 -3.60 -7.39
CA GLN A 51 -2.84 -3.10 -8.13
C GLN A 51 -3.85 -4.20 -8.51
N THR A 52 -3.40 -5.44 -8.69
CA THR A 52 -4.29 -6.59 -8.85
C THR A 52 -4.88 -7.01 -7.51
N TYR A 53 -4.08 -7.00 -6.45
CA TYR A 53 -4.50 -7.46 -5.12
C TYR A 53 -5.59 -6.59 -4.48
N ILE A 54 -5.57 -5.27 -4.71
CA ILE A 54 -6.64 -4.35 -4.25
C ILE A 54 -8.01 -4.62 -4.90
N ARG A 55 -8.09 -5.48 -5.93
CA ARG A 55 -9.35 -5.91 -6.58
C ARG A 55 -9.90 -7.21 -5.98
N SER A 56 -9.26 -7.75 -4.94
CA SER A 56 -9.70 -8.97 -4.26
C SER A 56 -11.05 -8.78 -3.57
N MET A 57 -11.80 -9.88 -3.45
CA MET A 57 -13.04 -9.94 -2.65
C MET A 57 -12.76 -10.02 -1.13
N ASP A 58 -11.55 -10.45 -0.76
CA ASP A 58 -11.06 -10.51 0.62
C ASP A 58 -10.66 -9.12 1.12
N LYS A 59 -11.50 -8.51 1.95
CA LYS A 59 -11.38 -7.10 2.38
C LYS A 59 -10.22 -6.87 3.34
N ASP A 60 -9.96 -7.81 4.23
CA ASP A 60 -8.80 -7.74 5.13
C ASP A 60 -7.49 -7.77 4.33
N PHE A 61 -7.44 -8.61 3.29
CA PHE A 61 -6.30 -8.63 2.38
C PHE A 61 -6.15 -7.34 1.55
N VAL A 62 -7.26 -6.75 1.09
CA VAL A 62 -7.23 -5.45 0.39
C VAL A 62 -6.69 -4.36 1.31
N ALA A 63 -7.19 -4.27 2.55
CA ALA A 63 -6.71 -3.30 3.54
C ALA A 63 -5.20 -3.47 3.83
N ALA A 64 -4.75 -4.71 4.02
CA ALA A 64 -3.33 -5.01 4.20
C ALA A 64 -2.49 -4.59 2.98
N THR A 65 -3.02 -4.76 1.75
CA THR A 65 -2.36 -4.34 0.52
C THR A 65 -2.22 -2.81 0.44
N ILE A 66 -3.24 -2.06 0.86
CA ILE A 66 -3.21 -0.60 0.92
C ILE A 66 -2.11 -0.12 1.89
N GLN A 67 -1.99 -0.76 3.06
CA GLN A 67 -0.89 -0.49 4.00
C GLN A 67 0.48 -0.82 3.42
N ALA A 68 0.60 -1.94 2.69
CA ALA A 68 1.83 -2.32 2.02
C ALA A 68 2.27 -1.30 0.95
N ILE A 69 1.32 -0.74 0.19
CA ILE A 69 1.57 0.37 -0.74
C ILE A 69 2.11 1.59 0.03
N GLY A 70 1.46 1.96 1.14
CA GLY A 70 1.91 3.05 2.02
C GLY A 70 3.34 2.86 2.54
N ARG A 71 3.68 1.65 2.97
CA ARG A 71 5.04 1.31 3.39
C ARG A 71 6.06 1.42 2.26
N CYS A 72 5.71 0.98 1.05
CA CYS A 72 6.57 1.13 -0.12
C CYS A 72 6.81 2.62 -0.44
N ALA A 73 5.75 3.43 -0.44
CA ALA A 73 5.81 4.87 -0.68
C ALA A 73 6.63 5.62 0.39
N THR A 74 6.60 5.13 1.63
CA THR A 74 7.40 5.66 2.74
C THR A 74 8.88 5.35 2.56
N ASN A 75 9.22 4.12 2.15
CA ASN A 75 10.59 3.65 2.10
C ASN A 75 11.31 3.97 0.78
N ILE A 76 10.56 4.20 -0.29
CA ILE A 76 11.08 4.41 -1.65
C ILE A 76 10.49 5.70 -2.20
N GLY A 77 11.20 6.81 -2.00
CA GLY A 77 10.72 8.15 -2.36
C GLY A 77 10.32 8.28 -3.84
N LYS A 78 11.01 7.56 -4.75
CA LYS A 78 10.76 7.58 -6.21
C LYS A 78 9.33 7.19 -6.60
N VAL A 79 8.65 6.35 -5.82
CA VAL A 79 7.29 5.88 -6.13
C VAL A 79 6.22 6.59 -5.30
N ARG A 80 6.60 7.49 -4.39
CA ARG A 80 5.68 8.06 -3.40
C ARG A 80 4.51 8.78 -4.05
N ASP A 81 4.76 9.65 -5.02
CA ASP A 81 3.70 10.43 -5.67
C ASP A 81 2.77 9.53 -6.51
N THR A 82 3.32 8.52 -7.17
CA THR A 82 2.54 7.50 -7.88
C THR A 82 1.63 6.71 -6.93
N CYS A 83 2.16 6.29 -5.79
CA CYS A 83 1.37 5.60 -4.76
C CYS A 83 0.29 6.52 -4.18
N LEU A 84 0.61 7.78 -3.91
CA LEU A 84 -0.35 8.76 -3.39
C LEU A 84 -1.52 8.96 -4.36
N ASN A 85 -1.22 9.13 -5.65
CA ASN A 85 -2.26 9.26 -6.69
C ASN A 85 -3.14 8.01 -6.77
N GLY A 86 -2.54 6.81 -6.70
CA GLY A 86 -3.30 5.56 -6.69
C GLY A 86 -4.19 5.43 -5.45
N LEU A 87 -3.70 5.82 -4.27
CA LEU A 87 -4.48 5.83 -3.03
C LEU A 87 -5.64 6.84 -3.08
N VAL A 88 -5.43 8.02 -3.66
CA VAL A 88 -6.50 9.02 -3.85
C VAL A 88 -7.62 8.47 -4.74
N GLN A 89 -7.29 7.70 -5.78
CA GLN A 89 -8.31 7.05 -6.62
C GLN A 89 -9.18 6.04 -5.83
N LEU A 90 -8.64 5.43 -4.77
CA LEU A 90 -9.40 4.51 -3.92
C LEU A 90 -10.42 5.21 -3.02
N LEU A 91 -10.35 6.53 -2.87
CA LEU A 91 -11.34 7.30 -2.11
C LEU A 91 -12.72 7.33 -2.79
N SER A 92 -12.79 7.00 -4.09
CA SER A 92 -14.05 6.84 -4.82
C SER A 92 -14.57 5.40 -4.82
N ASN A 93 -13.98 4.50 -4.03
CA ASN A 93 -14.47 3.12 -3.88
C ASN A 93 -15.80 3.10 -3.11
N ARG A 94 -16.67 2.13 -3.42
CA ARG A 94 -17.95 1.95 -2.72
C ARG A 94 -17.79 1.28 -1.36
N ASP A 95 -16.65 0.65 -1.11
CA ASP A 95 -16.36 -0.07 0.11
C ASP A 95 -15.73 0.86 1.16
N GLU A 96 -16.43 1.06 2.26
CA GLU A 96 -16.02 1.98 3.33
C GLU A 96 -14.70 1.57 4.00
N LEU A 97 -14.40 0.27 4.13
CA LEU A 97 -13.14 -0.19 4.70
C LEU A 97 -11.97 0.18 3.80
N VAL A 98 -12.14 0.05 2.48
CA VAL A 98 -11.12 0.44 1.49
C VAL A 98 -10.87 1.95 1.53
N VAL A 99 -11.93 2.75 1.63
CA VAL A 99 -11.83 4.21 1.72
C VAL A 99 -11.15 4.61 3.02
N ALA A 100 -11.59 4.08 4.15
CA ALA A 100 -11.03 4.37 5.47
C ALA A 100 -9.53 4.05 5.53
N GLU A 101 -9.14 2.87 5.05
CA GLU A 101 -7.73 2.46 5.03
C GLU A 101 -6.88 3.38 4.15
N SER A 102 -7.42 3.77 2.98
CA SER A 102 -6.75 4.69 2.07
C SER A 102 -6.54 6.06 2.70
N VAL A 103 -7.54 6.60 3.40
CA VAL A 103 -7.43 7.87 4.14
C VAL A 103 -6.33 7.80 5.20
N VAL A 104 -6.28 6.72 5.98
CA VAL A 104 -5.25 6.52 7.01
C VAL A 104 -3.85 6.53 6.39
N VAL A 105 -3.64 5.81 5.30
CA VAL A 105 -2.34 5.76 4.62
C VAL A 105 -1.97 7.11 4.00
N ILE A 106 -2.91 7.78 3.32
CA ILE A 106 -2.67 9.10 2.72
C ILE A 106 -2.27 10.11 3.79
N LYS A 107 -3.04 10.20 4.89
CA LYS A 107 -2.74 11.08 6.02
C LYS A 107 -1.32 10.86 6.52
N LYS A 108 -0.93 9.59 6.73
CA LYS A 108 0.41 9.23 7.18
C LYS A 108 1.48 9.69 6.19
N LEU A 109 1.30 9.46 4.89
CA LEU A 109 2.28 9.86 3.86
C LEU A 109 2.45 11.38 3.76
N LEU A 110 1.37 12.15 3.90
CA LEU A 110 1.41 13.61 3.88
C LEU A 110 2.09 14.18 5.13
N GLN A 111 1.81 13.60 6.30
CA GLN A 111 2.40 14.00 7.57
C GLN A 111 3.92 13.75 7.65
N MET A 112 4.49 12.91 6.78
CA MET A 112 5.94 12.72 6.69
C MET A 112 6.68 13.90 6.03
N GLN A 113 5.98 14.77 5.29
CA GLN A 113 6.54 15.99 4.70
C GLN A 113 5.56 17.17 4.80
N PRO A 114 5.29 17.65 6.03
CA PRO A 114 4.25 18.66 6.28
C PRO A 114 4.54 19.99 5.58
N ALA A 115 5.82 20.32 5.36
CA ALA A 115 6.24 21.54 4.68
C ALA A 115 5.92 21.57 3.17
N GLN A 116 5.84 20.41 2.50
CA GLN A 116 5.61 20.34 1.04
C GLN A 116 4.13 20.15 0.66
N HIS A 117 3.28 19.70 1.60
CA HIS A 117 1.91 19.24 1.30
C HIS A 117 0.80 19.96 2.09
N SER A 118 1.07 21.19 2.55
CA SER A 118 0.15 21.96 3.42
C SER A 118 -1.29 22.06 2.88
N GLU A 119 -1.46 22.30 1.57
CA GLU A 119 -2.78 22.46 0.95
C GLU A 119 -3.60 21.15 0.92
N ILE A 120 -2.94 20.01 0.65
CA ILE A 120 -3.59 18.70 0.65
C ILE A 120 -4.02 18.31 2.07
N ILE A 121 -3.17 18.60 3.07
CA ILE A 121 -3.48 18.36 4.48
C ILE A 121 -4.72 19.16 4.92
N LYS A 122 -4.81 20.44 4.53
CA LYS A 122 -5.99 21.28 4.80
C LYS A 122 -7.26 20.74 4.14
N HIS A 123 -7.16 20.24 2.91
CA HIS A 123 -8.30 19.67 2.20
C HIS A 123 -8.81 18.38 2.86
N MET A 124 -7.89 17.49 3.27
CA MET A 124 -8.23 16.23 3.95
C MET A 124 -8.84 16.45 5.34
N ALA A 125 -8.37 17.46 6.09
CA ALA A 125 -8.96 17.82 7.38
C ALA A 125 -10.45 18.17 7.23
N LYS A 126 -10.80 19.00 6.24
CA LYS A 126 -12.18 19.38 5.94
C LYS A 126 -13.08 18.21 5.52
N LEU A 127 -12.53 17.21 4.85
CA LEU A 127 -13.29 16.01 4.49
C LEU A 127 -13.59 15.13 5.71
N THR A 128 -12.69 15.11 6.69
CA THR A 128 -12.86 14.33 7.93
C THR A 128 -13.89 14.98 8.85
N ASP A 129 -13.95 16.32 8.89
CA ASP A 129 -14.96 17.06 9.67
C ASP A 129 -16.41 16.82 9.18
N ASN A 130 -16.59 16.30 7.96
CA ASN A 130 -17.89 15.95 7.39
C ASN A 130 -18.28 14.48 7.57
N ILE A 131 -17.43 13.67 8.19
CA ILE A 131 -17.72 12.28 8.55
C ILE A 131 -18.08 12.28 10.04
N GLN A 132 -19.31 12.71 10.34
CA GLN A 132 -19.96 12.57 11.65
C GLN A 132 -21.15 11.64 11.55
#